data_AF-A0A816ZS30-F1
#
_entry.id   AF-A0A816ZS30-F1
#
_cell.length_a   1.000
_cell.length_b   1.000
_cell.length_c   1.000
_cell.angle_alpha   90.00
_cell.angle_beta   90.00
_cell.angle_gamma   90.00
#
_symmetry.space_group_name_H-M   'P 1'
#
loop_
_entity.id
_entity.type
_entity.pdbx_description
1 polymer ?
#
loop_
_entity_poly.entity_id
_entity_poly.type
_entity_poly.pdbx_seq_one_letter_code
_entity_poly.pdbx_strand_id
1 'polypeptide(L)'
;MKAKNRERMKNILSKLSDFQREQYRNHNAEARKRARAVNKHQSNFIQQYLLHVFIKRAQSSLFEELKESTDDRKILLQVDYVENFAMDQQDAIQSTYWNTKMLSIFTAHAWCGVNNYSCALVSDNVTHDKYCVTVCLNNIITKLKQYLPDLEEIVFFSDGAASQFKQRYLFQNMIRMMVEHTLKLS
;
A
#
# COMPACT_ATOMS: atom_id res chain seq x y z
N MET A 1 1.48 35.15 72.22
CA MET A 1 0.95 33.89 71.61
C MET A 1 0.14 34.09 70.32
N LYS A 2 -0.71 35.13 70.20
CA LYS A 2 -1.58 35.35 69.01
C LYS A 2 -0.84 35.76 67.71
N ALA A 3 0.28 36.47 67.78
CA ALA A 3 1.02 36.93 66.60
C ALA A 3 1.73 35.79 65.83
N LYS A 4 2.42 34.90 66.55
CA LYS A 4 3.15 33.74 65.99
C LYS A 4 2.22 32.76 65.26
N ASN A 5 0.99 32.58 65.74
CA ASN A 5 -0.03 31.75 65.07
C ASN A 5 -0.58 32.42 63.80
N ARG A 6 -0.74 33.75 63.78
CA ARG A 6 -1.14 34.48 62.55
C ARG A 6 -0.08 34.38 61.46
N GLU A 7 1.19 34.50 61.83
CA GLU A 7 2.31 34.41 60.89
C GLU A 7 2.45 32.99 60.31
N ARG A 8 2.31 31.97 61.16
CA ARG A 8 2.27 30.57 60.72
C ARG A 8 1.10 30.29 59.77
N MET A 9 -0.08 30.85 60.06
CA MET A 9 -1.25 30.72 59.18
C MET A 9 -1.03 31.41 57.82
N LYS A 10 -0.43 32.62 57.81
CA LYS A 10 -0.07 33.32 56.57
C LYS A 10 0.91 32.52 55.71
N ASN A 11 1.92 31.89 56.33
CA ASN A 11 2.88 31.03 55.64
C ASN A 11 2.28 29.73 55.09
N ILE A 12 1.24 29.19 55.73
CA ILE A 12 0.51 28.02 55.20
C ILE A 12 -0.33 28.44 54.00
N LEU A 13 -1.04 29.56 54.10
CA LEU A 13 -1.88 30.08 53.01
C LEU A 13 -1.05 30.49 51.78
N SER A 14 0.13 31.09 51.96
CA SER A 14 1.02 31.41 50.84
C SER A 14 1.50 30.14 50.13
N LYS A 15 1.98 29.13 50.88
CA LYS A 15 2.39 27.84 50.31
C LYS A 15 1.27 27.12 49.58
N LEU A 16 0.04 27.15 50.10
CA LEU A 16 -1.12 26.58 49.41
C LEU A 16 -1.40 27.30 48.09
N SER A 17 -1.31 28.64 48.08
CA SER A 17 -1.48 29.42 46.85
C SER A 17 -0.37 29.16 45.81
N ASP A 18 0.88 28.98 46.26
CA ASP A 18 2.01 28.69 45.39
C ASP A 18 1.89 27.29 44.79
N PHE A 19 1.48 26.32 45.60
CA PHE A 19 1.19 24.96 45.15
C PHE A 19 0.06 24.93 44.12
N GLN A 20 -1.04 25.66 44.36
CA GLN A 20 -2.14 25.79 43.40
C GLN A 20 -1.69 26.45 42.09
N ARG A 21 -0.83 27.48 42.15
CA ARG A 21 -0.25 28.13 40.96
C ARG A 21 0.68 27.19 40.19
N GLU A 22 1.43 26.34 40.87
CA GLU A 22 2.28 25.34 40.24
C GLU A 22 1.46 24.25 39.54
N GLN A 23 0.43 23.71 40.20
CA GLN A 23 -0.51 22.76 39.60
C GLN A 23 -1.18 23.32 38.34
N TYR A 24 -1.65 24.58 38.40
CA TYR A 24 -2.25 25.24 37.25
C TYR A 24 -1.26 25.46 36.09
N ARG A 25 0.00 25.79 36.40
CA ARG A 25 1.07 25.93 35.39
C ARG A 25 1.37 24.59 34.72
N ASN A 26 1.48 23.51 35.49
CA ASN A 26 1.76 22.17 34.97
C ASN A 26 0.62 21.68 34.09
N HIS A 27 -0.63 21.83 34.52
CA HIS A 27 -1.81 21.46 33.72
C HIS A 27 -1.85 22.21 32.38
N ASN A 28 -1.59 23.51 32.38
CA ASN A 28 -1.54 24.30 31.14
C ASN A 28 -0.34 23.95 30.25
N ALA A 29 0.81 23.60 30.83
CA ALA A 29 1.98 23.15 30.07
C ALA A 29 1.70 21.82 29.36
N GLU A 30 1.03 20.87 30.03
CA GLU A 30 0.60 19.61 29.42
C GLU A 30 -0.43 19.82 28.31
N ALA A 31 -1.44 20.68 28.53
CA ALA A 31 -2.43 21.02 27.51
C ALA A 31 -1.78 21.62 26.26
N ARG A 32 -0.80 22.53 26.42
CA ARG A 32 -0.02 23.10 25.31
C ARG A 32 0.82 22.05 24.58
N LYS A 33 1.43 21.12 25.32
CA LYS A 33 2.23 20.02 24.73
C LYS A 33 1.33 19.09 23.88
N ARG A 34 0.13 18.76 24.36
CA ARG A 34 -0.86 17.98 23.60
C ARG A 34 -1.31 18.71 22.34
N ALA A 35 -1.68 19.99 22.44
CA ALA A 35 -2.10 20.78 21.29
C ALA A 35 -1.01 20.87 20.20
N ARG A 36 0.26 21.06 20.59
CA ARG A 36 1.41 21.04 19.66
C ARG A 36 1.60 19.68 18.99
N ALA A 37 1.44 18.59 19.74
CA ALA A 37 1.55 17.23 19.19
C ALA A 37 0.45 16.95 18.15
N VAL A 38 -0.80 17.36 18.44
CA VAL A 38 -1.94 17.25 17.50
C VAL A 38 -1.68 18.06 16.23
N ASN A 39 -1.27 19.32 16.36
CA ASN A 39 -0.95 20.16 15.19
C ASN A 39 0.19 19.59 14.35
N LYS A 40 1.24 19.04 15.00
CA LYS A 40 2.35 18.39 14.28
C LYS A 40 1.88 17.13 13.56
N HIS A 41 1.04 16.31 14.20
CA HIS A 41 0.48 15.11 13.58
C HIS A 41 -0.40 15.46 12.37
N GLN A 42 -1.27 16.45 12.51
CA GLN A 42 -2.12 16.93 11.42
C GLN A 42 -1.31 17.52 10.26
N SER A 43 -0.27 18.29 10.54
CA SER A 43 0.63 18.83 9.52
C SER A 43 1.37 17.72 8.76
N ASN A 44 1.89 16.72 9.46
CA ASN A 44 2.55 15.57 8.84
C ASN A 44 1.57 14.77 7.97
N PHE A 45 0.34 14.54 8.45
CA PHE A 45 -0.69 13.85 7.68
C PHE A 45 -1.01 14.58 6.38
N ILE A 46 -1.21 15.90 6.43
CA ILE A 46 -1.47 16.71 5.23
C ILE A 46 -0.30 16.63 4.25
N GLN A 47 0.95 16.70 4.73
CA GLN A 47 2.12 16.56 3.86
C GLN A 47 2.19 15.19 3.19
N GLN A 48 1.97 14.11 3.94
CA GLN A 48 1.93 12.74 3.40
C GLN A 48 0.80 12.58 2.38
N TYR A 49 -0.37 13.13 2.67
CA TYR A 49 -1.51 13.10 1.76
C TYR A 49 -1.24 13.88 0.47
N LEU A 50 -0.68 15.09 0.56
CA LEU A 50 -0.34 15.89 -0.63
C LEU A 50 0.71 15.18 -1.50
N LEU A 51 1.71 14.56 -0.88
CA LEU A 51 2.70 13.75 -1.59
C LEU A 51 2.05 12.54 -2.27
N HIS A 52 1.17 11.83 -1.56
CA HIS A 52 0.41 10.71 -2.12
C HIS A 52 -0.42 11.15 -3.34
N VAL A 53 -1.16 12.26 -3.23
CA VAL A 53 -1.96 12.82 -4.33
C VAL A 53 -1.09 13.21 -5.51
N PHE A 54 0.07 13.84 -5.26
CA PHE A 54 1.02 14.19 -6.31
C PHE A 54 1.52 12.96 -7.06
N ILE A 55 2.01 11.94 -6.33
CA ILE A 55 2.51 10.68 -6.91
C ILE A 55 1.39 9.98 -7.70
N LYS A 56 0.19 9.87 -7.12
CA LYS A 56 -0.96 9.22 -7.76
C LYS A 56 -1.35 9.91 -9.07
N ARG A 57 -1.32 11.24 -9.12
CA ARG A 57 -1.57 12.01 -10.34
C ARG A 57 -0.50 11.78 -11.40
N ALA A 58 0.77 11.83 -11.00
CA ALA A 58 1.88 11.58 -11.92
C ALA A 58 1.83 10.15 -12.51
N GLN A 59 1.54 9.14 -11.66
CA GLN A 59 1.36 7.76 -12.10
C GLN A 59 0.18 7.61 -13.06
N SER A 60 -0.94 8.29 -12.79
CA SER A 60 -2.12 8.29 -13.66
C SER A 60 -1.82 8.93 -15.02
N SER A 61 -1.13 10.07 -15.05
CA SER A 61 -0.74 10.72 -16.31
C SER A 61 0.17 9.83 -17.14
N LEU A 62 1.20 9.25 -16.52
CA LEU A 62 2.10 8.31 -17.19
C LEU A 62 1.36 7.08 -17.72
N PHE A 63 0.40 6.55 -16.95
CA PHE A 63 -0.38 5.39 -17.37
C PHE A 63 -1.21 5.67 -18.64
N GLU A 64 -1.88 6.82 -18.71
CA GLU A 64 -2.63 7.20 -19.91
C GLU A 64 -1.69 7.41 -21.11
N GLU A 65 -0.54 8.06 -20.93
CA GLU A 65 0.49 8.21 -21.97
C GLU A 65 0.98 6.84 -22.49
N LEU A 66 1.25 5.90 -21.59
CA LEU A 66 1.68 4.55 -21.95
C LEU A 66 0.59 3.80 -22.71
N LYS A 67 -0.66 3.93 -22.26
CA LYS A 67 -1.82 3.30 -22.90
C LYS A 67 -2.05 3.82 -24.31
N GLU A 68 -1.92 5.13 -24.53
CA GLU A 68 -1.98 5.74 -25.87
C GLU A 68 -0.83 5.29 -26.79
N SER A 69 0.33 4.93 -26.21
CA SER A 69 1.49 4.44 -26.97
C SER A 69 1.44 2.95 -27.33
N THR A 70 0.39 2.22 -26.94
CA THR A 70 0.29 0.78 -27.18
C THR A 70 -0.12 0.43 -28.61
N ASP A 71 0.44 -0.65 -29.14
CA ASP A 71 0.05 -1.30 -30.38
C ASP A 71 0.06 -2.84 -30.20
N ASP A 72 -0.11 -3.61 -31.27
CA ASP A 72 -0.14 -5.08 -31.18
C ASP A 72 1.27 -5.70 -30.98
N ARG A 73 2.34 -4.92 -31.15
CA ARG A 73 3.74 -5.32 -30.95
C ARG A 73 4.30 -4.83 -29.61
N LYS A 74 3.73 -3.77 -29.05
CA LYS A 74 4.07 -3.14 -27.78
C LYS A 74 2.82 -2.97 -26.93
N ILE A 75 2.73 -3.75 -25.86
CA ILE A 75 1.56 -3.75 -24.98
C ILE A 75 1.88 -3.18 -23.61
N LEU A 76 0.86 -2.64 -22.96
CA LEU A 76 0.91 -2.25 -21.55
C LEU A 76 0.22 -3.33 -20.72
N LEU A 77 0.98 -4.02 -19.88
CA LEU A 77 0.48 -5.07 -19.01
C LEU A 77 0.35 -4.55 -17.58
N GLN A 78 -0.88 -4.25 -17.17
CA GLN A 78 -1.21 -3.90 -15.80
C GLN A 78 -1.44 -5.17 -14.98
N VAL A 79 -0.75 -5.31 -13.84
CA VAL A 79 -0.86 -6.50 -12.97
C VAL A 79 -1.07 -6.10 -11.51
N ASP A 80 -1.86 -6.89 -10.80
CA ASP A 80 -2.10 -6.71 -9.36
C ASP A 80 -2.43 -8.04 -8.66
N TYR A 81 -2.34 -8.03 -7.33
CA TYR A 81 -2.90 -9.07 -6.48
C TYR A 81 -4.16 -8.53 -5.78
N VAL A 82 -5.26 -9.26 -5.91
CA VAL A 82 -6.42 -9.04 -5.06
C VAL A 82 -6.09 -9.51 -3.64
N GLU A 83 -6.75 -8.93 -2.64
CA GLU A 83 -6.72 -9.47 -1.27
C GLU A 83 -7.10 -10.96 -1.27
N ASN A 84 -6.49 -11.73 -0.37
CA ASN A 84 -6.74 -13.16 -0.26
C ASN A 84 -8.23 -13.42 -0.03
N PHE A 85 -8.85 -14.18 -0.92
CA PHE A 85 -10.25 -14.52 -0.86
C PHE A 85 -10.46 -15.73 0.06
N ALA A 86 -11.13 -15.52 1.19
CA ALA A 86 -11.59 -16.59 2.04
C ALA A 86 -12.78 -17.30 1.38
N MET A 87 -12.64 -18.60 1.11
CA MET A 87 -13.75 -19.42 0.58
C MET A 87 -14.76 -19.72 1.68
N ASP A 88 -15.58 -18.73 2.04
CA ASP A 88 -16.70 -18.95 2.95
C ASP A 88 -17.91 -19.49 2.19
N GLN A 89 -18.41 -20.64 2.65
CA GLN A 89 -19.67 -21.19 2.17
C GLN A 89 -20.82 -20.57 2.98
N GLN A 90 -21.82 -20.02 2.29
CA GLN A 90 -22.93 -19.27 2.90
C GLN A 90 -23.68 -20.05 3.99
N ASP A 91 -23.70 -21.39 3.92
CA ASP A 91 -24.33 -22.30 4.88
C ASP A 91 -23.30 -23.16 5.66
N ALA A 92 -22.07 -22.67 5.84
CA ALA A 92 -21.04 -23.39 6.58
C ALA A 92 -21.39 -23.50 8.08
N ILE A 93 -21.30 -24.71 8.64
CA ILE A 93 -21.39 -24.93 10.09
C ILE A 93 -20.27 -24.18 10.83
N GLN A 94 -20.52 -23.77 12.09
CA GLN A 94 -19.60 -22.94 12.87
C GLN A 94 -18.16 -23.50 12.98
N SER A 95 -17.99 -24.84 12.92
CA SER A 95 -16.69 -25.50 12.94
C SER A 95 -15.84 -25.26 11.68
N THR A 96 -16.46 -24.86 10.56
CA THR A 96 -15.75 -24.58 9.30
C THR A 96 -15.04 -23.22 9.33
N TYR A 97 -15.47 -22.29 10.19
CA TYR A 97 -14.93 -20.93 10.31
C TYR A 97 -13.43 -20.88 10.65
N TRP A 98 -12.90 -21.91 11.32
CA TRP A 98 -11.47 -22.00 11.68
C TRP A 98 -10.61 -22.68 10.61
N ASN A 99 -11.22 -23.23 9.56
CA ASN A 99 -10.54 -24.01 8.53
C ASN A 99 -10.82 -23.50 7.10
N THR A 100 -11.21 -22.23 6.97
CA THR A 100 -11.46 -21.63 5.66
C THR A 100 -10.18 -21.57 4.85
N LYS A 101 -10.15 -22.24 3.70
CA LYS A 101 -9.05 -22.16 2.73
C LYS A 101 -9.11 -20.80 2.06
N MET A 102 -8.00 -20.06 2.11
CA MET A 102 -7.83 -18.81 1.37
C MET A 102 -7.28 -19.10 -0.01
N LEU A 103 -7.70 -18.30 -0.99
CA LEU A 103 -7.19 -18.29 -2.34
C LEU A 103 -6.56 -16.94 -2.66
N SER A 104 -5.49 -16.99 -3.45
CA SER A 104 -4.89 -15.82 -4.05
C SER A 104 -5.42 -15.66 -5.47
N ILE A 105 -5.71 -14.42 -5.87
CA ILE A 105 -6.14 -14.08 -7.22
C ILE A 105 -5.16 -13.03 -7.77
N PHE A 106 -4.41 -13.44 -8.79
CA PHE A 106 -3.54 -12.55 -9.56
C PHE A 106 -4.29 -12.05 -10.79
N THR A 107 -4.47 -10.75 -10.90
CA THR A 107 -5.18 -10.12 -12.01
C THR A 107 -4.19 -9.48 -12.96
N ALA A 108 -4.49 -9.58 -14.25
CA ALA A 108 -3.74 -8.86 -15.25
C ALA A 108 -4.62 -8.38 -16.41
N HIS A 109 -4.32 -7.19 -16.89
CA HIS A 109 -5.00 -6.55 -18.00
C HIS A 109 -3.95 -6.03 -18.98
N ALA A 110 -3.97 -6.57 -20.20
CA ALA A 110 -3.14 -6.12 -21.31
C ALA A 110 -3.93 -5.13 -22.16
N TRP A 111 -3.42 -3.91 -22.26
CA TRP A 111 -3.88 -2.92 -23.21
C TRP A 111 -3.10 -3.07 -24.52
N CYS A 112 -3.82 -3.21 -25.63
CA CYS A 112 -3.26 -3.25 -26.98
C CYS A 112 -4.04 -2.30 -27.90
N GLY A 113 -3.47 -2.00 -29.06
CA GLY A 113 -4.06 -1.05 -30.01
C GLY A 113 -5.45 -1.46 -30.52
N VAL A 114 -5.66 -2.75 -30.78
CA VAL A 114 -6.95 -3.24 -31.32
C VAL A 114 -7.84 -3.89 -30.26
N ASN A 115 -7.29 -4.81 -29.47
CA ASN A 115 -8.06 -5.61 -28.49
C ASN A 115 -7.37 -5.64 -27.13
N ASN A 116 -8.14 -5.47 -26.06
CA ASN A 116 -7.62 -5.63 -24.70
C ASN A 116 -7.85 -7.05 -24.20
N TYR A 117 -6.91 -7.58 -23.41
CA TYR A 117 -6.98 -8.92 -22.86
C TYR A 117 -6.97 -8.88 -21.33
N SER A 118 -7.97 -9.48 -20.70
CA SER A 118 -8.04 -9.60 -19.25
C SER A 118 -7.85 -11.05 -18.83
N CYS A 119 -7.13 -11.28 -17.74
CA CYS A 119 -6.99 -12.60 -17.15
C CYS A 119 -6.92 -12.52 -15.63
N ALA A 120 -7.39 -13.59 -14.99
CA ALA A 120 -7.28 -13.80 -13.56
C ALA A 120 -6.75 -15.22 -13.34
N LEU A 121 -5.65 -15.33 -12.59
CA LEU A 121 -5.06 -16.60 -12.20
C LEU A 121 -5.40 -16.85 -10.74
N VAL A 122 -6.06 -17.98 -10.49
CA VAL A 122 -6.43 -18.41 -9.14
C VAL A 122 -5.41 -19.42 -8.64
N SER A 123 -4.94 -19.24 -7.42
CA SER A 123 -3.96 -20.11 -6.77
C SER A 123 -4.34 -20.36 -5.33
N ASP A 124 -4.04 -21.56 -4.82
CA ASP A 124 -4.13 -21.83 -3.39
C ASP A 124 -2.86 -21.43 -2.61
N ASN A 125 -1.83 -20.96 -3.32
CA ASN A 125 -0.68 -20.32 -2.71
C ASN A 125 -0.98 -18.85 -2.38
N VAL A 126 -1.03 -18.53 -1.09
CA VAL A 126 -1.32 -17.19 -0.54
C VAL A 126 -0.08 -16.39 -0.12
N THR A 127 1.13 -16.88 -0.39
CA THR A 127 2.37 -16.21 0.04
C THR A 127 2.66 -14.91 -0.71
N HIS A 128 2.08 -14.74 -1.90
CA HIS A 128 2.32 -13.61 -2.81
C HIS A 128 3.82 -13.34 -3.04
N ASP A 129 4.63 -14.39 -3.04
CA ASP A 129 6.08 -14.26 -3.17
C ASP A 129 6.51 -14.07 -4.64
N LYS A 130 7.79 -13.75 -4.82
CA LYS A 130 8.41 -13.56 -6.14
C LYS A 130 8.28 -14.76 -7.06
N TYR A 131 8.22 -15.99 -6.51
CA TYR A 131 8.14 -17.20 -7.33
C TYR A 131 6.72 -17.34 -7.89
N CYS A 132 5.70 -17.11 -7.04
CA CYS A 132 4.31 -17.09 -7.48
C CYS A 132 4.09 -16.02 -8.55
N VAL A 133 4.58 -14.79 -8.34
CA VAL A 133 4.48 -13.70 -9.33
C VAL A 133 5.13 -14.11 -10.65
N THR A 134 6.34 -14.70 -10.59
CA THR A 134 7.08 -15.12 -11.80
C THR A 134 6.30 -16.18 -12.59
N VAL A 135 5.72 -17.17 -11.91
CA VAL A 135 4.90 -18.20 -12.56
C VAL A 135 3.63 -17.61 -13.17
N CYS A 136 2.95 -16.71 -12.45
CA CYS A 136 1.78 -16.01 -12.96
C CYS A 136 2.10 -15.22 -14.22
N LEU A 137 3.16 -14.41 -14.19
CA LEU A 137 3.60 -13.63 -15.35
C LEU A 137 3.97 -14.51 -16.54
N ASN A 138 4.75 -15.58 -16.33
CA ASN A 138 5.11 -16.54 -17.38
C ASN A 138 3.87 -17.12 -18.09
N ASN A 139 2.87 -17.54 -17.31
CA ASN A 139 1.63 -18.09 -17.86
C ASN A 139 0.87 -17.05 -18.68
N ILE A 140 0.80 -15.81 -18.18
CA ILE A 140 0.13 -14.69 -18.87
C ILE A 140 0.83 -14.35 -20.17
N ILE A 141 2.16 -14.18 -20.15
CA ILE A 141 2.96 -13.85 -21.33
C ILE A 141 2.84 -14.96 -22.37
N THR A 142 2.97 -16.22 -21.96
CA THR A 142 2.80 -17.37 -22.85
C THR A 142 1.43 -17.33 -23.55
N LYS A 143 0.37 -16.97 -22.81
CA LYS A 143 -0.98 -16.84 -23.37
C LYS A 143 -1.10 -15.64 -24.30
N LEU A 144 -0.53 -14.49 -23.93
CA LEU A 144 -0.53 -13.29 -24.76
C LEU A 144 0.20 -13.52 -26.09
N LYS A 145 1.33 -14.23 -26.11
CA LYS A 145 2.02 -14.58 -27.37
C LYS A 145 1.22 -15.51 -28.28
N GLN A 146 0.25 -16.26 -27.76
CA GLN A 146 -0.68 -17.03 -28.59
C GLN A 146 -1.71 -16.13 -29.28
N TYR A 147 -2.09 -15.03 -28.64
CA TYR A 147 -3.04 -14.06 -29.20
C TYR A 147 -2.36 -13.01 -30.08
N LEU A 148 -1.12 -12.65 -29.73
CA LEU A 148 -0.30 -11.62 -30.35
C LEU A 148 1.06 -12.25 -30.73
N PRO A 149 1.13 -12.99 -31.85
CA PRO A 149 2.35 -13.70 -32.25
C PRO A 149 3.51 -12.75 -32.56
N ASP A 150 3.21 -11.52 -33.00
CA ASP A 150 4.18 -10.48 -33.35
C ASP A 150 4.55 -9.56 -32.16
N LEU A 151 4.21 -9.97 -30.94
CA LEU A 151 4.53 -9.21 -29.72
C LEU A 151 6.06 -9.12 -29.52
N GLU A 152 6.57 -7.90 -29.40
CA GLU A 152 8.00 -7.58 -29.25
C GLU A 152 8.34 -6.93 -27.91
N GLU A 153 7.43 -6.14 -27.35
CA GLU A 153 7.68 -5.33 -26.15
C GLU A 153 6.51 -5.41 -25.18
N ILE A 154 6.83 -5.54 -23.89
CA ILE A 154 5.85 -5.45 -22.81
C ILE A 154 6.31 -4.38 -21.82
N VAL A 155 5.44 -3.41 -21.59
CA VAL A 155 5.58 -2.43 -20.51
C VAL A 155 4.81 -2.95 -19.30
N PHE A 156 5.47 -3.16 -18.17
CA PHE A 156 4.80 -3.62 -16.95
C PHE A 156 4.35 -2.45 -16.09
N PHE A 157 3.10 -2.50 -15.64
CA PHE A 157 2.54 -1.52 -14.72
C PHE A 157 1.92 -2.21 -13.51
N SER A 158 2.29 -1.79 -12.31
CA SER A 158 1.68 -2.29 -11.08
C SER A 158 1.72 -1.22 -10.00
N ASP A 159 0.59 -1.02 -9.32
CA ASP A 159 0.45 -0.26 -8.09
C ASP A 159 0.53 -1.14 -6.84
N GLY A 160 0.70 -2.46 -7.02
CA GLY A 160 0.81 -3.44 -5.96
C GLY A 160 1.99 -3.22 -5.00
N ALA A 161 1.97 -3.96 -3.90
CA ALA A 161 2.90 -3.76 -2.79
C ALA A 161 4.37 -3.90 -3.22
N ALA A 162 5.25 -3.07 -2.64
CA ALA A 162 6.67 -3.07 -2.97
C ALA A 162 7.34 -4.45 -2.71
N SER A 163 6.88 -5.18 -1.68
CA SER A 163 7.34 -6.53 -1.36
C SER A 163 7.02 -7.55 -2.45
N GLN A 164 5.99 -7.32 -3.25
CA GLN A 164 5.56 -8.20 -4.33
C GLN A 164 6.25 -7.78 -5.64
N PHE A 165 6.09 -6.51 -6.04
CA PHE A 165 6.44 -6.05 -7.39
C PHE A 165 7.72 -5.20 -7.49
N LYS A 166 8.21 -4.62 -6.38
CA LYS A 166 9.36 -3.67 -6.39
C LYS A 166 10.62 -4.25 -5.74
N GLN A 167 10.81 -5.56 -5.87
CA GLN A 167 11.95 -6.28 -5.30
C GLN A 167 12.99 -6.67 -6.36
N ARG A 168 14.29 -6.55 -6.04
CA ARG A 168 15.40 -6.83 -6.98
C ARG A 168 15.35 -8.20 -7.65
N TYR A 169 14.87 -9.21 -6.91
CA TYR A 169 14.81 -10.59 -7.40
C TYR A 169 13.69 -10.78 -8.43
N LEU A 170 12.58 -10.05 -8.29
CA LEU A 170 11.54 -10.07 -9.30
C LEU A 170 12.05 -9.45 -10.60
N PHE A 171 12.74 -8.30 -10.53
CA PHE A 171 13.34 -7.69 -11.72
C PHE A 171 14.31 -8.63 -12.43
N GLN A 172 15.16 -9.36 -11.69
CA GLN A 172 16.04 -10.37 -12.26
C GLN A 172 15.25 -11.49 -12.96
N ASN A 173 14.19 -12.00 -12.32
CA ASN A 173 13.33 -13.01 -12.92
C ASN A 173 12.61 -12.50 -14.17
N MET A 174 12.14 -11.25 -14.16
CA MET A 174 11.49 -10.62 -15.31
C MET A 174 12.45 -10.47 -16.49
N ILE A 175 13.68 -10.00 -16.27
CA ILE A 175 14.69 -9.90 -17.34
C ILE A 175 14.93 -11.27 -17.97
N ARG A 176 15.12 -12.30 -17.13
CA ARG A 176 15.31 -13.67 -17.62
C ARG A 176 14.12 -14.18 -18.44
N MET A 177 12.92 -14.00 -17.92
CA MET A 177 11.66 -14.37 -18.59
C MET A 177 11.49 -13.65 -19.93
N MET A 178 11.82 -12.37 -20.01
CA MET A 178 11.76 -11.60 -21.26
C MET A 178 12.75 -12.12 -22.30
N VAL A 179 13.96 -12.50 -21.90
CA VAL A 179 14.93 -13.15 -22.79
C VAL A 179 14.41 -14.50 -23.28
N GLU A 180 13.87 -15.34 -22.40
CA GLU A 180 13.28 -16.65 -22.75
C GLU A 180 12.12 -16.50 -23.75
N HIS A 181 11.33 -15.44 -23.62
CA HIS A 181 10.26 -15.11 -24.56
C HIS A 181 10.69 -14.24 -25.74
N THR A 182 11.97 -13.86 -25.89
CA THR A 182 12.43 -12.95 -26.96
C THR A 182 11.66 -11.62 -27.00
N LEU A 183 11.40 -11.05 -25.82
CA LEU A 183 10.69 -9.79 -25.61
C LEU A 183 11.63 -8.72 -25.05
N LYS A 184 11.33 -7.46 -25.35
CA LYS A 184 11.95 -6.30 -24.69
C LYS A 184 11.16 -5.94 -23.44
N LEU A 185 11.89 -5.64 -22.38
CA LEU A 185 11.37 -5.10 -21.12
C LEU A 185 11.50 -3.58 -21.13
N SER A 186 10.38 -2.87 -21.00
CA SER A 186 10.32 -1.43 -20.79
C SER A 186 9.61 -1.09 -19.49
#